data_AF-A0A9D6R1X2-F1
#
_entry.id   AF-A0A9D6R1X2-F1
#
_cell.length_a   1.000
_cell.length_b   1.000
_cell.length_c   1.000
_cell.angle_alpha   90.00
_cell.angle_beta   90.00
_cell.angle_gamma   90.00
#
_symmetry.space_group_name_H-M   'P 1'
#
loop_
_entity.id
_entity.type
_entity.pdbx_description
1 polymer ?
#
loop_
_entity_poly.entity_id
_entity_poly.type
_entity_poly.pdbx_seq_one_letter_code
_entity_poly.pdbx_strand_id
1 'polypeptide(L)'
;MNGRGPTGIRAPNRADECAVEMAAQLREKHDGQVMLISVAPPEADEILEMYVGLGAGGFVRIWEDGLADVDQYGVALTLSRAAARFSPDLILCGERSVGDYGTGLIGPSLAERLGWPFVGRVSSFQVGVGAAIAHRLVERGDKLTIQTPLPVVLSVSREANEPRYPALAKIRRAWRETLDLAALGLTRDDLAAAHSPARAVGWAAARPRPKKLFAPPSTASAADRLRMVSGGGPARKAQDQFVEAPPERSAELILAVLKQEKVIT
;
A
#
# COMPACT_ATOMS: atom_id res chain seq x y z
N MET A 1 5.07 -7.76 3.54
CA MET A 1 6.41 -7.25 3.16
C MET A 1 7.09 -6.61 4.37
N ASN A 2 8.41 -6.60 4.39
CA ASN A 2 9.25 -6.80 5.60
C ASN A 2 9.60 -5.53 6.40
N GLY A 3 8.80 -4.46 6.32
CA GLY A 3 9.00 -3.25 7.13
C GLY A 3 10.38 -2.59 7.01
N ARG A 4 11.17 -2.92 5.97
CA ARG A 4 12.51 -2.39 5.68
C ARG A 4 12.52 -1.45 4.48
N GLY A 5 11.43 -0.71 4.28
CA GLY A 5 11.50 0.44 3.40
C GLY A 5 12.41 1.52 3.95
N PRO A 6 12.64 2.57 3.15
CA PRO A 6 13.41 3.73 3.57
C PRO A 6 12.88 4.39 4.85
N THR A 7 11.65 4.07 5.26
CA THR A 7 11.03 4.61 6.48
C THR A 7 11.16 3.70 7.71
N GLY A 8 11.48 2.41 7.57
CA GLY A 8 11.59 1.45 8.68
C GLY A 8 10.28 1.21 9.46
N ILE A 9 9.13 1.64 8.93
CA ILE A 9 7.84 1.55 9.61
C ILE A 9 7.32 0.11 9.52
N ARG A 10 7.07 -0.50 10.67
CA ARG A 10 6.42 -1.81 10.82
C ARG A 10 4.97 -1.60 11.24
N ALA A 11 4.08 -1.55 10.26
CA ALA A 11 2.65 -1.38 10.49
C ALA A 11 1.86 -2.24 9.49
N PRO A 12 0.62 -2.65 9.83
CA PRO A 12 -0.29 -3.24 8.87
C PRO A 12 -0.45 -2.33 7.66
N ASN A 13 -0.38 -2.92 6.47
CA ASN A 13 -0.70 -2.23 5.24
C ASN A 13 -2.21 -2.17 5.06
N ARG A 14 -2.76 -0.96 4.94
CA ARG A 14 -4.21 -0.72 4.81
C ARG A 14 -4.85 -1.50 3.65
N ALA A 15 -4.17 -1.57 2.50
CA ALA A 15 -4.69 -2.30 1.35
C ALA A 15 -4.79 -3.83 1.62
N ASP A 16 -3.85 -4.38 2.39
CA ASP A 16 -3.90 -5.79 2.80
C ASP A 16 -4.99 -6.01 3.86
N GLU A 17 -5.23 -5.05 4.78
CA GLU A 17 -6.36 -5.14 5.71
C GLU A 17 -7.70 -5.20 4.96
N CYS A 18 -7.85 -4.36 3.94
CA CYS A 18 -9.04 -4.38 3.07
C CYS A 18 -9.19 -5.71 2.32
N ALA A 19 -8.07 -6.29 1.84
CA ALA A 19 -8.07 -7.60 1.19
C ALA A 19 -8.53 -8.71 2.13
N VAL A 20 -8.04 -8.73 3.37
CA VAL A 20 -8.44 -9.72 4.38
C VAL A 20 -9.90 -9.56 4.78
N GLU A 21 -10.39 -8.33 4.92
CA GLU A 21 -11.82 -8.07 5.16
C GLU A 21 -12.69 -8.64 4.04
N MET A 22 -12.33 -8.41 2.76
CA MET A 22 -13.08 -8.97 1.64
C MET A 22 -13.04 -10.50 1.62
N ALA A 23 -11.89 -11.10 1.93
CA ALA A 23 -11.78 -12.55 2.04
C ALA A 23 -12.70 -13.09 3.15
N ALA A 24 -12.74 -12.41 4.30
CA ALA A 24 -13.58 -12.80 5.42
C ALA A 24 -15.08 -12.71 5.08
N GLN A 25 -15.50 -11.63 4.41
CA GLN A 25 -16.87 -11.47 3.91
C GLN A 25 -17.25 -12.52 2.86
N LEU A 26 -16.30 -12.88 1.99
CA LEU A 26 -16.53 -13.93 0.99
C LEU A 26 -16.71 -15.30 1.66
N ARG A 27 -15.87 -15.62 2.66
CA ARG A 27 -16.05 -16.83 3.48
C ARG A 27 -17.43 -16.87 4.12
N GLU A 28 -17.88 -15.76 4.72
CA GLU A 28 -19.19 -15.70 5.38
C GLU A 28 -20.36 -15.99 4.42
N LYS A 29 -20.19 -15.71 3.13
CA LYS A 29 -21.21 -15.96 2.09
C LYS A 29 -21.14 -17.34 1.46
N HIS A 30 -19.95 -17.95 1.38
CA HIS A 30 -19.71 -19.15 0.58
C HIS A 30 -19.06 -20.31 1.36
N ASP A 31 -18.94 -20.20 2.68
CA ASP A 31 -18.32 -21.19 3.58
C ASP A 31 -16.90 -21.64 3.16
N GLY A 32 -16.14 -20.68 2.61
CA GLY A 32 -14.77 -20.92 2.14
C GLY A 32 -13.71 -20.93 3.24
N GLN A 33 -12.45 -21.15 2.84
CA GLN A 33 -11.30 -21.00 3.73
C GLN A 33 -10.49 -19.76 3.39
N VAL A 34 -9.95 -19.09 4.41
CA VAL A 34 -9.10 -17.91 4.25
C VAL A 34 -7.79 -18.17 4.98
N MET A 35 -6.70 -18.19 4.24
CA MET A 35 -5.35 -18.37 4.74
C MET A 35 -4.47 -17.20 4.34
N LEU A 36 -3.64 -16.74 5.27
CA LEU A 36 -2.63 -15.73 4.99
C LEU A 36 -1.32 -16.40 4.62
N ILE A 37 -0.60 -15.85 3.65
CA ILE A 37 0.75 -16.28 3.31
C ILE A 37 1.62 -15.03 3.22
N SER A 38 2.75 -15.03 3.91
CA SER A 38 3.66 -13.90 3.93
C SER A 38 5.11 -14.36 3.94
N VAL A 39 5.93 -13.77 3.08
CA VAL A 39 7.39 -13.80 3.21
C VAL A 39 7.75 -12.68 4.17
N ALA A 40 8.13 -13.01 5.40
CA ALA A 40 8.40 -12.02 6.43
C ALA A 40 9.23 -12.60 7.59
N PRO A 41 10.04 -11.76 8.27
CA PRO A 41 10.84 -12.22 9.39
C PRO A 41 9.97 -12.51 10.62
N PRO A 42 10.47 -13.24 11.64
CA PRO A 42 9.69 -13.64 12.81
C PRO A 42 9.03 -12.47 13.54
N GLU A 43 9.63 -11.29 13.53
CA GLU A 43 9.07 -10.09 14.17
C GLU A 43 7.81 -9.57 13.47
N ALA A 44 7.45 -10.08 12.29
CA ALA A 44 6.19 -9.76 11.62
C ALA A 44 5.00 -10.59 12.14
N ASP A 45 5.22 -11.54 13.05
CA ASP A 45 4.16 -12.38 13.60
C ASP A 45 3.05 -11.54 14.27
N GLU A 46 3.40 -10.45 14.97
CA GLU A 46 2.41 -9.54 15.56
C GLU A 46 1.45 -8.95 14.52
N ILE A 47 1.97 -8.58 13.35
CA ILE A 47 1.17 -8.03 12.24
C ILE A 47 0.32 -9.13 11.59
N LEU A 48 0.88 -10.33 11.41
CA LEU A 48 0.14 -11.48 10.88
C LEU A 48 -1.02 -11.88 11.81
N GLU A 49 -0.80 -11.80 13.11
CA GLU A 49 -1.83 -12.02 14.12
C GLU A 49 -2.94 -10.96 14.06
N MET A 50 -2.62 -9.69 13.80
CA MET A 50 -3.64 -8.67 13.55
C MET A 50 -4.51 -9.03 12.34
N TYR A 51 -3.90 -9.46 11.22
CA TYR A 51 -4.64 -9.90 10.03
C TYR A 51 -5.50 -11.15 10.29
N VAL A 52 -5.01 -12.11 11.07
CA VAL A 52 -5.83 -13.24 11.53
C VAL A 52 -7.04 -12.75 12.32
N GLY A 53 -6.84 -11.77 13.20
CA GLY A 53 -7.91 -11.14 13.97
C GLY A 53 -9.02 -10.54 13.10
N LEU A 54 -8.69 -10.03 11.90
CA LEU A 54 -9.66 -9.51 10.94
C LEU A 54 -10.56 -10.61 10.37
N GLY A 55 -10.04 -11.83 10.19
CA GLY A 55 -10.89 -12.93 9.74
C GLY A 55 -10.21 -14.12 9.12
N ALA A 56 -8.90 -14.15 8.93
CA ALA A 56 -8.25 -15.37 8.44
C ALA A 56 -8.28 -16.52 9.47
N GLY A 57 -8.24 -17.76 9.01
CA GLY A 57 -8.18 -18.96 9.88
C GLY A 57 -6.79 -19.22 10.45
N GLY A 58 -5.76 -18.65 9.84
CA GLY A 58 -4.36 -18.85 10.20
C GLY A 58 -3.41 -18.21 9.19
N PHE A 59 -2.12 -18.42 9.39
CA PHE A 59 -1.08 -17.92 8.49
C PHE A 59 0.06 -18.92 8.25
N VAL A 60 0.66 -18.82 7.07
CA VAL A 60 1.97 -19.38 6.72
C VAL A 60 2.97 -18.24 6.63
N ARG A 61 4.00 -18.27 7.49
CA ARG A 61 5.14 -17.35 7.40
C ARG A 61 6.30 -18.06 6.73
N ILE A 62 6.89 -17.43 5.73
CA ILE A 62 8.05 -17.96 5.02
C ILE A 62 9.26 -17.11 5.38
N TRP A 63 10.28 -17.72 5.97
CA TRP A 63 11.49 -17.02 6.36
C TRP A 63 12.73 -17.90 6.31
N GLU A 64 13.81 -17.31 5.81
CA GLU A 64 15.18 -17.81 5.88
C GLU A 64 16.11 -16.58 5.83
N ASP A 65 17.29 -16.65 6.44
CA ASP A 65 18.26 -15.56 6.39
C ASP A 65 18.56 -15.13 4.95
N GLY A 66 18.67 -13.84 4.68
CA GLY A 66 18.88 -13.32 3.32
C GLY A 66 17.61 -13.22 2.46
N LEU A 67 16.45 -13.73 2.89
CA LEU A 67 15.16 -13.35 2.26
C LEU A 67 14.84 -11.86 2.45
N ALA A 68 15.53 -11.19 3.38
CA ALA A 68 15.50 -9.74 3.53
C ALA A 68 15.99 -8.99 2.28
N ASP A 69 16.92 -9.58 1.53
CA ASP A 69 17.61 -8.95 0.40
C ASP A 69 17.04 -9.39 -0.96
N VAL A 70 16.05 -10.29 -0.93
CA VAL A 70 15.37 -10.78 -2.12
C VAL A 70 14.43 -9.70 -2.64
N ASP A 71 14.43 -9.54 -3.95
CA ASP A 71 13.62 -8.57 -4.63
C ASP A 71 12.16 -9.04 -4.81
N GLN A 72 11.32 -8.18 -5.38
CA GLN A 72 9.91 -8.50 -5.60
C GLN A 72 9.65 -9.73 -6.47
N TYR A 73 10.55 -10.04 -7.42
CA TYR A 73 10.38 -11.20 -8.29
C TYR A 73 10.69 -12.50 -7.56
N GLY A 74 11.74 -12.52 -6.73
CA GLY A 74 12.02 -13.65 -5.85
C GLY A 74 10.94 -13.81 -4.78
N VAL A 75 10.43 -12.73 -4.19
CA VAL A 75 9.27 -12.80 -3.27
C VAL A 75 8.05 -13.38 -3.97
N ALA A 76 7.73 -12.96 -5.20
CA ALA A 76 6.62 -13.51 -5.96
C ALA A 76 6.82 -15.01 -6.28
N LEU A 77 8.06 -15.47 -6.54
CA LEU A 77 8.37 -16.89 -6.73
C LEU A 77 8.10 -17.69 -5.46
N THR A 78 8.59 -17.19 -4.33
CA THR A 78 8.38 -17.83 -3.03
C THR A 78 6.88 -17.92 -2.69
N LEU A 79 6.14 -16.82 -2.90
CA LEU A 79 4.70 -16.80 -2.68
C LEU A 79 3.94 -17.73 -3.62
N SER A 80 4.34 -17.85 -4.90
CA SER A 80 3.67 -18.74 -5.85
C SER A 80 3.83 -20.21 -5.46
N ARG A 81 5.02 -20.62 -5.01
CA ARG A 81 5.26 -21.99 -4.50
C ARG A 81 4.46 -22.28 -3.23
N ALA A 82 4.40 -21.32 -2.32
CA ALA A 82 3.62 -21.46 -1.10
C ALA A 82 2.11 -21.53 -1.39
N ALA A 83 1.59 -20.65 -2.23
CA ALA A 83 0.18 -20.63 -2.62
C ALA A 83 -0.25 -21.94 -3.30
N ALA A 84 0.61 -22.52 -4.16
CA ALA A 84 0.31 -23.76 -4.87
C ALA A 84 0.03 -24.95 -3.92
N ARG A 85 0.61 -24.97 -2.71
CA ARG A 85 0.34 -26.00 -1.69
C ARG A 85 -1.12 -26.03 -1.22
N PHE A 86 -1.84 -24.91 -1.37
CA PHE A 86 -3.22 -24.75 -0.89
C PHE A 86 -4.25 -24.77 -2.02
N SER A 87 -3.82 -24.83 -3.29
CA SER A 87 -4.70 -24.82 -4.47
C SER A 87 -5.85 -23.79 -4.40
N PRO A 88 -5.56 -22.49 -4.17
CA PRO A 88 -6.62 -21.51 -3.95
C PRO A 88 -7.40 -21.19 -5.23
N ASP A 89 -8.69 -20.88 -5.11
CA ASP A 89 -9.50 -20.36 -6.23
C ASP A 89 -9.28 -18.86 -6.46
N LEU A 90 -8.84 -18.15 -5.43
CA LEU A 90 -8.73 -16.69 -5.44
C LEU A 90 -7.57 -16.27 -4.54
N ILE A 91 -6.72 -15.38 -5.05
CA ILE A 91 -5.69 -14.72 -4.25
C ILE A 91 -6.03 -13.24 -4.17
N LEU A 92 -6.11 -12.73 -2.94
CA LEU A 92 -6.26 -11.31 -2.67
C LEU A 92 -4.95 -10.75 -2.10
N CYS A 93 -4.53 -9.59 -2.60
CA CYS A 93 -3.39 -8.84 -2.09
C CYS A 93 -3.72 -7.33 -2.08
N GLY A 94 -2.99 -6.52 -1.34
CA GLY A 94 -3.11 -5.06 -1.43
C GLY A 94 -2.56 -4.52 -2.76
N GLU A 95 -3.13 -3.41 -3.25
CA GLU A 95 -2.66 -2.72 -4.48
C GLU A 95 -1.19 -2.29 -4.40
N ARG A 96 -0.74 -1.91 -3.21
CA ARG A 96 0.58 -1.35 -2.96
C ARG A 96 0.85 -1.37 -1.47
N SER A 97 2.07 -1.74 -1.13
CA SER A 97 2.58 -1.65 0.23
C SER A 97 3.00 -0.22 0.58
N VAL A 98 2.97 0.09 1.87
CA VAL A 98 3.35 1.41 2.41
C VAL A 98 4.44 1.19 3.45
N GLY A 99 5.49 2.01 3.42
CA GLY A 99 6.61 1.88 4.34
C GLY A 99 7.69 0.88 3.92
N ASP A 100 7.58 0.32 2.70
CA ASP A 100 8.59 -0.48 2.01
C ASP A 100 8.90 0.08 0.60
N TYR A 101 9.20 -0.79 -0.36
CA TYR A 101 9.44 -0.41 -1.77
C TYR A 101 8.21 0.15 -2.48
N GLY A 102 6.99 -0.19 -2.02
CA GLY A 102 5.74 0.37 -2.54
C GLY A 102 5.56 0.25 -4.06
N THR A 103 6.03 -0.85 -4.66
CA THR A 103 6.05 -1.02 -6.13
C THR A 103 4.69 -1.41 -6.71
N GLY A 104 3.86 -2.11 -5.92
CA GLY A 104 2.61 -2.70 -6.40
C GLY A 104 2.81 -3.90 -7.35
N LEU A 105 4.03 -4.45 -7.43
CA LEU A 105 4.38 -5.47 -8.42
C LEU A 105 4.17 -6.91 -7.93
N ILE A 106 3.93 -7.15 -6.63
CA ILE A 106 3.75 -8.51 -6.10
C ILE A 106 2.52 -9.19 -6.70
N GLY A 107 1.36 -8.52 -6.68
CA GLY A 107 0.12 -9.04 -7.27
C GLY A 107 0.26 -9.49 -8.73
N PRO A 108 0.67 -8.60 -9.67
CA PRO A 108 0.83 -8.99 -11.06
C PRO A 108 1.95 -10.02 -11.27
N SER A 109 3.08 -9.93 -10.54
CA SER A 109 4.16 -10.91 -10.66
C SER A 109 3.74 -12.31 -10.18
N LEU A 110 2.92 -12.37 -9.14
CA LEU A 110 2.36 -13.62 -8.63
C LEU A 110 1.39 -14.23 -9.65
N ALA A 111 0.51 -13.42 -10.24
CA ALA A 111 -0.41 -13.86 -11.28
C ALA A 111 0.31 -14.43 -12.49
N GLU A 112 1.36 -13.73 -12.97
CA GLU A 112 2.20 -14.19 -14.08
C GLU A 112 2.83 -15.55 -13.79
N ARG A 113 3.39 -15.73 -12.58
CA ARG A 113 4.03 -17.00 -12.18
C ARG A 113 3.06 -18.16 -12.06
N LEU A 114 1.82 -17.89 -11.68
CA LEU A 114 0.76 -18.89 -11.60
C LEU A 114 0.09 -19.13 -12.96
N GLY A 115 0.31 -18.25 -13.95
CA GLY A 115 -0.42 -18.24 -15.21
C GLY A 115 -1.90 -17.85 -15.04
N TRP A 116 -2.22 -17.03 -14.05
CA TRP A 116 -3.58 -16.64 -13.69
C TRP A 116 -3.92 -15.23 -14.18
N PRO A 117 -5.21 -14.93 -14.46
CA PRO A 117 -5.62 -13.56 -14.72
C PRO A 117 -5.34 -12.66 -13.51
N PHE A 118 -5.09 -11.38 -13.79
CA PHE A 118 -4.87 -10.35 -12.79
C PHE A 118 -5.81 -9.16 -12.96
N VAL A 119 -6.43 -8.72 -11.87
CA VAL A 119 -7.17 -7.44 -11.84
C VAL A 119 -6.61 -6.52 -10.76
N GLY A 120 -6.10 -5.38 -11.21
CA GLY A 120 -5.53 -4.34 -10.35
C GLY A 120 -6.58 -3.46 -9.68
N ARG A 121 -6.30 -2.94 -8.47
CA ARG A 121 -7.06 -1.86 -7.78
C ARG A 121 -8.57 -2.11 -7.69
N VAL A 122 -8.96 -3.29 -7.25
CA VAL A 122 -10.35 -3.71 -7.06
C VAL A 122 -10.96 -3.01 -5.84
N SER A 123 -12.14 -2.38 -6.02
CA SER A 123 -12.95 -1.79 -4.94
C SER A 123 -14.01 -2.74 -4.40
N SER A 124 -14.45 -3.70 -5.20
CA SER A 124 -15.40 -4.75 -4.80
C SER A 124 -15.40 -5.85 -5.84
N PHE A 125 -15.80 -7.06 -5.44
CA PHE A 125 -15.98 -8.16 -6.37
C PHE A 125 -17.10 -9.10 -5.91
N GLN A 126 -17.59 -9.89 -6.84
CA GLN A 126 -18.50 -11.01 -6.61
C GLN A 126 -17.92 -12.27 -7.25
N VAL A 127 -18.15 -13.41 -6.62
CA VAL A 127 -17.72 -14.72 -7.13
C VAL A 127 -18.95 -15.54 -7.47
N GLY A 128 -18.96 -16.13 -8.65
CA GLY A 128 -19.96 -17.09 -9.12
C GLY A 128 -19.31 -18.41 -9.53
N VAL A 129 -20.05 -19.24 -10.26
CA VAL A 129 -19.54 -20.53 -10.74
C VAL A 129 -18.48 -20.30 -11.82
N GLY A 130 -17.21 -20.56 -11.48
CA GLY A 130 -16.07 -20.50 -12.40
C GLY A 130 -15.61 -19.11 -12.82
N ALA A 131 -16.22 -18.04 -12.31
CA ALA A 131 -15.88 -16.67 -12.67
C ALA A 131 -16.05 -15.68 -11.51
N ALA A 132 -15.30 -14.59 -11.58
CA ALA A 132 -15.45 -13.42 -10.72
C ALA A 132 -15.81 -12.18 -11.55
N ILE A 133 -16.63 -11.30 -10.97
CA ILE A 133 -16.92 -9.97 -11.48
C ILE A 133 -16.29 -8.97 -10.52
N ALA A 134 -15.27 -8.25 -10.97
CA ALA A 134 -14.53 -7.28 -10.19
C ALA A 134 -14.79 -5.85 -10.68
N HIS A 135 -14.97 -4.93 -9.74
CA HIS A 135 -15.04 -3.50 -10.02
C HIS A 135 -13.68 -2.88 -9.73
N ARG A 136 -12.98 -2.44 -10.77
CA ARG A 136 -11.67 -1.81 -10.71
C ARG A 136 -11.82 -0.30 -10.69
N LEU A 137 -11.13 0.36 -9.76
CA LEU A 137 -10.98 1.81 -9.76
C LEU A 137 -10.04 2.22 -10.90
N VAL A 138 -10.46 3.24 -11.65
CA VAL A 138 -9.64 3.92 -12.65
C VAL A 138 -9.55 5.41 -12.32
N GLU A 139 -8.86 6.17 -13.16
CA GLU A 139 -8.68 7.61 -12.93
C GLU A 139 -10.03 8.34 -12.92
N ARG A 140 -10.04 9.54 -12.31
CA ARG A 140 -11.23 10.42 -12.21
C ARG A 140 -12.41 9.84 -11.40
N GLY A 141 -12.20 8.74 -10.68
CA GLY A 141 -13.24 8.11 -9.86
C GLY A 141 -14.16 7.15 -10.63
N ASP A 142 -13.87 6.92 -11.92
CA ASP A 142 -14.60 5.95 -12.73
C ASP A 142 -14.31 4.52 -12.26
N LYS A 143 -15.21 3.61 -12.63
CA LYS A 143 -15.12 2.18 -12.31
C LYS A 143 -15.29 1.35 -13.57
N LEU A 144 -14.38 0.39 -13.76
CA LEU A 144 -14.53 -0.64 -14.78
C LEU A 144 -15.06 -1.93 -14.15
N THR A 145 -16.09 -2.49 -14.76
CA THR A 145 -16.57 -3.84 -14.43
C THR A 145 -15.86 -4.85 -15.31
N ILE A 146 -15.14 -5.78 -14.70
CA ILE A 146 -14.32 -6.78 -15.39
C ILE A 146 -14.80 -8.16 -14.96
N GLN A 147 -15.15 -9.00 -15.93
CA GLN A 147 -15.41 -10.42 -15.71
C GLN A 147 -14.14 -11.22 -16.03
N THR A 148 -13.78 -12.16 -15.16
CA THR A 148 -12.57 -12.98 -15.26
C THR A 148 -12.86 -14.42 -14.82
N PRO A 149 -12.24 -15.44 -15.45
CA PRO A 149 -12.35 -16.81 -14.95
C PRO A 149 -11.65 -16.96 -13.60
N LEU A 150 -12.04 -17.99 -12.84
CA LEU A 150 -11.27 -18.51 -11.71
C LEU A 150 -10.33 -19.64 -12.19
N PRO A 151 -9.15 -19.83 -11.56
CA PRO A 151 -8.64 -19.05 -10.44
C PRO A 151 -8.08 -17.68 -10.86
N VAL A 152 -8.04 -16.71 -9.94
CA VAL A 152 -7.64 -15.32 -10.25
C VAL A 152 -6.87 -14.65 -9.11
N VAL A 153 -6.00 -13.69 -9.47
CA VAL A 153 -5.36 -12.78 -8.52
C VAL A 153 -6.00 -11.39 -8.60
N LEU A 154 -6.52 -10.88 -7.48
CA LEU A 154 -7.06 -9.53 -7.39
C LEU A 154 -6.21 -8.71 -6.41
N SER A 155 -5.79 -7.52 -6.82
CA SER A 155 -5.22 -6.54 -5.88
C SER A 155 -6.32 -5.57 -5.42
N VAL A 156 -6.41 -5.32 -4.12
CA VAL A 156 -7.48 -4.56 -3.48
C VAL A 156 -7.01 -3.14 -3.19
N SER A 157 -7.87 -2.17 -3.50
CA SER A 157 -7.62 -0.76 -3.18
C SER A 157 -7.70 -0.52 -1.66
N ARG A 158 -6.88 0.41 -1.15
CA ARG A 158 -6.94 0.87 0.25
C ARG A 158 -8.27 1.52 0.64
N GLU A 159 -9.04 1.96 -0.38
CA GLU A 159 -10.33 2.66 -0.25
C GLU A 159 -11.52 1.71 -0.43
N ALA A 160 -11.27 0.40 -0.57
CA ALA A 160 -12.29 -0.54 -1.00
C ALA A 160 -13.33 -0.85 0.10
N ASN A 161 -12.91 -0.83 1.36
CA ASN A 161 -13.79 -1.06 2.52
C ASN A 161 -13.18 -0.47 3.80
N GLU A 162 -13.94 -0.60 4.89
CA GLU A 162 -13.45 -0.41 6.25
C GLU A 162 -13.26 -1.79 6.91
N PRO A 163 -12.01 -2.23 7.15
CA PRO A 163 -11.73 -3.49 7.82
C PRO A 163 -12.31 -3.50 9.23
N ARG A 164 -12.87 -4.65 9.64
CA ARG A 164 -13.39 -4.82 11.00
C ARG A 164 -12.28 -4.76 12.05
N TYR A 165 -12.65 -4.65 13.32
CA TYR A 165 -11.67 -4.67 14.40
C TYR A 165 -11.08 -6.08 14.61
N PRO A 166 -9.76 -6.24 14.82
CA PRO A 166 -9.14 -7.53 15.11
C PRO A 166 -9.69 -8.19 16.37
N ALA A 167 -10.20 -9.42 16.25
CA ALA A 167 -10.74 -10.18 17.38
C ALA A 167 -9.68 -11.07 18.04
N LEU A 168 -9.30 -10.77 19.29
CA LEU A 168 -8.28 -11.51 20.04
C LEU A 168 -8.59 -13.03 20.17
N ALA A 169 -9.88 -13.38 20.26
CA ALA A 169 -10.30 -14.78 20.34
C ALA A 169 -9.91 -15.59 19.08
N LYS A 170 -9.93 -14.97 17.90
CA LYS A 170 -9.52 -15.62 16.64
C LYS A 170 -8.01 -15.87 16.63
N ILE A 171 -7.23 -14.89 17.07
CA ILE A 171 -5.77 -14.95 17.14
C ILE A 171 -5.29 -16.14 17.99
N ARG A 172 -5.94 -16.38 19.14
CA ARG A 172 -5.59 -17.47 20.05
C ARG A 172 -5.84 -18.87 19.47
N ARG A 173 -6.81 -19.00 18.55
CA ARG A 173 -7.20 -20.28 17.94
C ARG A 173 -6.58 -20.50 16.56
N ALA A 174 -5.81 -19.53 16.08
CA ALA A 174 -5.31 -19.51 14.72
C ALA A 174 -4.25 -20.59 14.49
N TRP A 175 -4.37 -21.24 13.33
CA TRP A 175 -3.33 -22.12 12.84
C TRP A 175 -2.12 -21.31 12.36
N ARG A 176 -0.91 -21.80 12.62
CA ARG A 176 0.36 -21.13 12.28
C ARG A 176 1.32 -22.16 11.72
N GLU A 177 1.94 -21.84 10.59
CA GLU A 177 3.02 -22.63 10.00
C GLU A 177 4.18 -21.70 9.65
N THR A 178 5.41 -22.17 9.85
CA THR A 178 6.62 -21.49 9.38
C THR A 178 7.33 -22.39 8.39
N LEU A 179 7.72 -21.83 7.23
CA LEU A 179 8.40 -22.52 6.15
C LEU A 179 9.71 -21.81 5.81
N ASP A 180 10.70 -22.59 5.40
CA ASP A 180 11.92 -22.12 4.73
C ASP A 180 11.83 -22.35 3.21
N LEU A 181 12.89 -22.02 2.47
CA LEU A 181 12.92 -22.24 1.02
C LEU A 181 12.94 -23.73 0.65
N ALA A 182 13.62 -24.56 1.43
CA ALA A 182 13.71 -26.00 1.19
C ALA A 182 12.32 -26.66 1.27
N ALA A 183 11.48 -26.27 2.23
CA ALA A 183 10.10 -26.74 2.36
C ALA A 183 9.18 -26.31 1.20
N LEU A 184 9.64 -25.38 0.36
CA LEU A 184 8.98 -24.95 -0.87
C LEU A 184 9.63 -25.52 -2.14
N GLY A 185 10.66 -26.37 -1.99
CA GLY A 185 11.44 -26.90 -3.10
C GLY A 185 12.22 -25.81 -3.84
N LEU A 186 12.62 -24.76 -3.14
CA LEU A 186 13.40 -23.64 -3.66
C LEU A 186 14.80 -23.61 -3.04
N THR A 187 15.74 -23.07 -3.81
CA THR A 187 17.10 -22.75 -3.39
C THR A 187 17.35 -21.24 -3.53
N ARG A 188 18.47 -20.76 -2.98
CA ARG A 188 18.91 -19.38 -3.20
C ARG A 188 19.23 -19.10 -4.67
N ASP A 189 19.72 -20.10 -5.39
CA ASP A 189 20.03 -19.98 -6.81
C ASP A 189 18.76 -19.78 -7.64
N ASP A 190 17.64 -20.40 -7.25
CA ASP A 190 16.34 -20.15 -7.89
C ASP A 190 15.88 -18.69 -7.69
N LEU A 191 16.07 -18.14 -6.49
CA LEU A 191 15.75 -16.74 -6.22
C LEU A 191 16.68 -15.79 -6.95
N ALA A 192 17.97 -16.13 -7.02
CA ALA A 192 18.96 -15.38 -7.80
C ALA A 192 18.64 -15.44 -9.29
N ALA A 193 18.19 -16.56 -9.85
CA ALA A 193 17.78 -16.64 -11.25
C ALA A 193 16.51 -15.83 -11.53
N ALA A 194 15.62 -15.74 -10.55
CA ALA A 194 14.36 -15.01 -10.63
C ALA A 194 14.48 -13.49 -10.46
N HIS A 195 15.66 -12.96 -10.16
CA HIS A 195 15.85 -11.55 -9.82
C HIS A 195 15.50 -10.58 -10.96
N SER A 196 15.13 -9.37 -10.57
CA SER A 196 15.02 -8.20 -11.42
C SER A 196 16.37 -7.87 -12.06
N PRO A 197 16.41 -7.56 -13.37
CA PRO A 197 17.63 -7.05 -14.00
C PRO A 197 18.06 -5.68 -13.46
N ALA A 198 17.13 -4.95 -12.83
CA ALA A 198 17.41 -3.69 -12.14
C ALA A 198 17.75 -3.93 -10.67
N ARG A 199 18.84 -3.29 -10.20
CA ARG A 199 19.31 -3.33 -8.82
C ARG A 199 19.23 -1.95 -8.19
N ALA A 200 18.68 -1.85 -6.98
CA ALA A 200 18.71 -0.62 -6.20
C ALA A 200 20.17 -0.32 -5.79
N VAL A 201 20.67 0.86 -6.17
CA VAL A 201 22.05 1.30 -5.86
C VAL A 201 22.13 2.18 -4.61
N GLY A 202 21.00 2.75 -4.19
CA GLY A 202 20.93 3.60 -3.01
C GLY A 202 19.56 4.26 -2.85
N TRP A 203 19.32 4.78 -1.64
CA TRP A 203 18.10 5.50 -1.29
C TRP A 203 18.49 6.89 -0.79
N ALA A 204 17.76 7.91 -1.24
CA ALA A 204 17.91 9.26 -0.73
C ALA A 204 16.53 9.81 -0.38
N ALA A 205 16.44 10.50 0.75
CA ALA A 205 15.24 11.26 1.07
C ALA A 205 14.98 12.29 -0.04
N ALA A 206 13.72 12.40 -0.47
CA ALA A 206 13.33 13.46 -1.38
C ALA A 206 13.74 14.80 -0.77
N ARG A 207 14.45 15.64 -1.55
CA ARG A 207 14.84 16.96 -1.06
C ARG A 207 13.58 17.70 -0.63
N PRO A 208 13.49 18.19 0.61
CA PRO A 208 12.36 18.98 1.05
C PRO A 208 12.16 20.12 0.06
N ARG A 209 10.90 20.39 -0.33
CA ARG A 209 10.62 21.56 -1.16
C ARG A 209 11.15 22.79 -0.42
N PRO A 210 12.00 23.61 -1.06
CA PRO A 210 12.49 24.82 -0.41
C PRO A 210 11.27 25.67 -0.08
N LYS A 211 11.09 25.96 1.21
CA LYS A 211 10.10 26.96 1.62
C LYS A 211 10.57 28.28 1.05
N LYS A 212 9.71 29.00 0.34
CA LYS A 212 9.98 30.40 -0.04
C LYS A 212 10.19 31.15 1.28
N LEU A 213 11.45 31.40 1.64
CA LEU A 213 11.76 32.25 2.77
C LEU A 213 11.40 33.67 2.37
N PHE A 214 10.78 34.41 3.29
CA PHE A 214 10.54 35.82 3.07
C PHE A 214 11.89 36.53 2.87
N ALA A 215 12.01 37.24 1.74
CA ALA A 215 13.14 38.13 1.47
C ALA A 215 12.64 39.58 1.59
N PRO A 216 13.21 40.40 2.49
CA PRO A 216 12.87 41.81 2.57
C PRO A 216 13.12 42.50 1.22
N PRO A 217 12.23 43.40 0.79
CA PRO A 217 12.44 44.14 -0.46
C PRO A 217 13.74 44.94 -0.38
N SER A 218 14.52 44.93 -1.47
CA SER A 218 15.82 45.62 -1.58
C SER A 218 15.68 47.14 -1.48
N THR A 219 14.48 47.67 -1.69
CA THR A 219 14.11 49.08 -1.59
C THR A 219 13.89 49.55 -0.15
N ALA A 220 13.76 48.65 0.83
CA ALA A 220 13.60 49.02 2.24
C ALA A 220 14.95 49.39 2.89
N SER A 221 14.90 50.25 3.91
CA SER A 221 16.11 50.68 4.64
C SER A 221 16.81 49.49 5.32
N ALA A 222 18.11 49.60 5.59
CA ALA A 222 18.86 48.54 6.30
C ALA A 222 18.25 48.23 7.67
N ALA A 223 17.80 49.26 8.41
CA ALA A 223 17.14 49.12 9.70
C ALA A 223 15.79 48.38 9.58
N ASP A 224 14.99 48.69 8.56
CA ASP A 224 13.71 48.02 8.34
C ASP A 224 13.90 46.58 7.89
N ARG A 225 14.88 46.31 7.02
CA ARG A 225 15.23 44.93 6.63
C ARG A 225 15.68 44.09 7.82
N LEU A 226 16.49 44.65 8.72
CA LEU A 226 16.89 44.00 9.98
C LEU A 226 15.69 43.73 10.89
N ARG A 227 14.76 44.67 11.03
CA ARG A 227 13.50 44.48 11.78
C ARG A 227 12.64 43.37 11.16
N MET A 228 12.54 43.31 9.83
CA MET A 228 11.77 42.28 9.14
C MET A 228 12.38 40.89 9.28
N VAL A 229 13.71 40.76 9.24
CA VAL A 229 14.38 39.45 9.41
C VAL A 229 14.26 38.96 10.87
N SER A 230 14.56 39.83 11.84
CA SER A 230 14.50 39.49 13.26
C SER A 230 13.07 39.29 13.78
N GLY A 231 12.08 39.93 13.15
CA GLY A 231 10.66 39.80 13.45
C GLY A 231 9.96 38.61 12.77
N GLY A 232 10.67 37.78 12.00
CA GLY A 232 10.11 36.61 11.32
C GLY A 232 9.37 36.91 10.00
N GLY A 233 9.67 38.03 9.36
CA GLY A 233 9.02 38.54 8.16
C GLY A 233 8.65 40.02 8.30
N PRO A 234 8.04 40.65 7.27
CA PRO A 234 7.43 41.94 7.47
C PRO A 234 6.41 41.77 8.59
N ALA A 235 6.39 42.70 9.53
CA ALA A 235 5.42 42.69 10.62
C ALA A 235 4.03 42.35 10.06
N ARG A 236 3.43 41.32 10.65
CA ARG A 236 2.40 40.40 10.14
C ARG A 236 3.01 39.23 9.34
N LYS A 237 3.21 38.08 10.02
CA LYS A 237 2.46 36.87 9.59
C LYS A 237 1.15 37.45 9.12
N ALA A 238 0.81 37.42 7.83
CA ALA A 238 -0.52 37.83 7.40
C ALA A 238 -1.42 37.21 8.46
N GLN A 239 -1.99 38.04 9.36
CA GLN A 239 -2.90 37.55 10.40
C GLN A 239 -3.77 36.66 9.58
N ASP A 240 -3.76 35.33 9.81
CA ASP A 240 -4.44 34.38 8.93
C ASP A 240 -5.71 35.10 8.54
N GLN A 241 -5.74 35.63 7.32
CA GLN A 241 -6.74 36.62 6.97
C GLN A 241 -7.85 35.67 6.59
N PHE A 242 -8.43 35.07 7.64
CA PHE A 242 -9.75 34.53 7.66
C PHE A 242 -10.58 35.76 7.35
N VAL A 243 -10.66 36.02 6.05
CA VAL A 243 -11.63 36.93 5.51
C VAL A 243 -12.92 36.17 5.67
N GLU A 244 -13.53 36.31 6.84
CA GLU A 244 -14.95 36.02 7.02
C GLU A 244 -15.70 37.03 6.16
N ALA A 245 -15.84 36.68 4.89
CA ALA A 245 -16.62 37.43 3.94
C ALA A 245 -17.68 36.50 3.33
N PRO A 246 -18.75 37.09 2.77
CA PRO A 246 -19.72 36.35 1.99
C PRO A 246 -19.03 35.45 0.95
N PRO A 247 -19.59 34.27 0.62
CA PRO A 247 -18.98 33.29 -0.26
C PRO A 247 -18.42 33.87 -1.57
N GLU A 248 -19.09 34.89 -2.13
CA GLU A 248 -18.72 35.58 -3.36
C GLU A 248 -17.37 36.28 -3.22
N ARG A 249 -17.19 37.03 -2.13
CA ARG A 249 -15.96 37.80 -1.88
C ARG A 249 -14.79 36.88 -1.51
N SER A 250 -15.07 35.79 -0.81
CA SER A 250 -14.09 34.75 -0.52
C SER A 250 -13.61 34.06 -1.80
N ALA A 251 -14.52 33.76 -2.73
CA ALA A 251 -14.18 33.19 -4.03
C ALA A 251 -13.31 34.14 -4.88
N GLU A 252 -13.61 35.44 -4.90
CA GLU A 252 -12.79 36.45 -5.60
C GLU A 252 -11.36 36.51 -5.07
N LEU A 253 -11.19 36.48 -3.74
CA LEU A 253 -9.87 36.51 -3.11
C LEU A 253 -9.06 35.25 -3.42
N ILE A 254 -9.70 34.08 -3.38
CA ILE A 254 -9.07 32.81 -3.78
C ILE A 254 -8.63 32.89 -5.25
N LEU A 255 -9.50 33.35 -6.15
CA LEU A 255 -9.17 33.49 -7.57
C LEU A 255 -8.01 34.46 -7.80
N ALA A 256 -7.97 35.58 -7.08
CA ALA A 256 -6.88 36.56 -7.16
C ALA A 256 -5.53 35.94 -6.75
N VAL A 257 -5.50 35.17 -5.65
CA VAL A 257 -4.31 34.44 -5.21
C VAL A 257 -3.88 33.38 -6.22
N LEU A 258 -4.84 32.61 -6.75
CA LEU A 258 -4.55 31.57 -7.74
C LEU A 258 -3.98 32.15 -9.05
N LYS A 259 -4.48 33.32 -9.49
CA LYS A 259 -3.91 34.06 -10.64
C LYS A 259 -2.52 34.61 -10.34
N GLN A 260 -2.31 35.16 -9.15
CA GLN A 260 -1.01 35.68 -8.72
C GLN A 260 0.07 34.58 -8.67
N GLU A 261 -0.28 33.38 -8.18
CA GLU A 261 0.61 32.22 -8.17
C GLU A 261 0.63 31.45 -9.50
N LYS A 262 -0.06 31.95 -10.54
CA LYS A 262 -0.13 31.35 -11.89
C LYS A 262 -0.63 29.90 -11.90
N VAL A 263 -1.51 29.56 -10.95
CA VAL A 263 -2.22 28.27 -10.91
C VAL A 263 -3.33 28.25 -11.96
N ILE A 264 -3.95 29.41 -12.19
CA ILE A 264 -4.99 29.63 -13.21
C ILE A 264 -4.68 30.93 -13.98
N THR A 265 -5.18 31.02 -15.21
CA THR A 265 -5.12 32.22 -16.06
C THR A 265 -6.21 33.23 -15.71
#